data_AF-A0A7L3SSX6-F1
#
_entry.id   AF-A0A7L3SSX6-F1
#
_cell.length_a   1.000
_cell.length_b   1.000
_cell.length_c   1.000
_cell.angle_alpha   90.00
_cell.angle_beta   90.00
_cell.angle_gamma   90.00
#
_symmetry.space_group_name_H-M   'P 1'
#
loop_
_entity.id
_entity.type
_entity.pdbx_description
1 polymer ?
#
loop_
_entity_poly.entity_id
_entity_poly.type
_entity_poly.pdbx_seq_one_letter_code
_entity_poly.pdbx_strand_id
1 'polypeptide(L)'
;MLILTCPGQLRRLEEALRRSLPATLPVLGTVMTVARGNPAAHEVLVDSWPHFGVVLTRLRPEEHKDPQDFYSNQLTVYYRDEGAWRELLGGTQAVDWTRAFQMQGMQEGMYEAVRQAADAKGLRLE
;
A
#
# COMPACT_ATOMS: atom_id res chain seq x y z
N MET A 1 -4.76 3.20 9.91
CA MET A 1 -3.90 3.83 8.88
C MET A 1 -4.15 5.32 8.86
N LEU A 2 -3.09 6.11 8.69
CA LEU A 2 -3.09 7.56 8.50
C LEU A 2 -2.83 7.86 7.03
N ILE A 3 -3.58 8.77 6.42
CA ILE A 3 -3.33 9.25 5.06
C ILE A 3 -2.41 10.47 5.13
N LEU A 4 -1.26 10.41 4.47
CA LEU A 4 -0.32 11.53 4.42
C LEU A 4 -0.68 12.47 3.26
N THR A 5 -1.14 13.67 3.59
CA THR A 5 -1.46 14.73 2.62
C THR A 5 -0.51 15.92 2.71
N CYS A 6 0.20 16.08 3.82
CA CYS A 6 1.11 17.20 4.03
C CYS A 6 2.36 17.06 3.13
N PRO A 7 2.71 18.08 2.30
CA PRO A 7 3.90 18.04 1.45
C PRO A 7 5.20 17.77 2.22
N GLY A 8 5.32 18.31 3.44
CA GLY A 8 6.49 18.08 4.29
C GLY A 8 6.60 16.65 4.79
N GLN A 9 5.47 16.00 5.08
CA GLN A 9 5.44 14.58 5.47
C GLN A 9 5.78 13.67 4.29
N LEU A 10 5.18 13.94 3.13
CA LEU A 10 5.44 13.19 1.89
C LEU A 10 6.92 13.27 1.48
N ARG A 11 7.56 14.45 1.60
CA ARG A 11 9.00 14.61 1.34
C ARG A 11 9.86 13.78 2.30
N ARG A 12 9.56 13.81 3.60
CA ARG A 12 10.28 13.00 4.60
C ARG A 12 10.10 11.50 4.35
N LEU A 13 8.91 11.09 3.94
CA LEU A 13 8.64 9.71 3.56
C LEU A 13 9.45 9.32 2.32
N GLU A 14 9.49 10.17 1.28
CA GLU A 14 10.30 9.95 0.07
C GLU A 14 11.78 9.74 0.45
N GLU A 15 12.35 10.60 1.29
CA GLU A 15 13.73 10.48 1.78
C GLU A 15 13.97 9.18 2.57
N ALA A 16 13.03 8.78 3.42
CA ALA A 16 13.13 7.54 4.19
C ALA A 16 13.07 6.30 3.27
N LEU A 17 12.19 6.30 2.27
CA LEU A 17 12.06 5.21 1.30
C LEU A 17 13.32 5.09 0.44
N ARG A 18 13.88 6.20 -0.06
CA ARG A 18 15.12 6.20 -0.87
C ARG A 18 16.29 5.46 -0.22
N ARG A 19 16.37 5.45 1.12
CA ARG A 19 17.44 4.76 1.87
C ARG A 19 17.34 3.23 1.85
N SER A 20 16.19 2.68 1.46
CA SER A 20 15.91 1.24 1.47
C SER A 20 15.65 0.69 0.07
N LEU A 21 16.15 1.37 -0.96
CA LEU A 21 16.15 0.84 -2.33
C LEU A 21 17.05 -0.40 -2.44
N PRO A 22 16.70 -1.40 -3.25
CA PRO A 22 15.56 -1.42 -4.19
C PRO A 22 14.21 -1.83 -3.58
N ALA A 23 14.15 -2.25 -2.31
CA ALA A 23 12.95 -2.82 -1.71
C ALA A 23 11.74 -1.86 -1.68
N THR A 24 11.98 -0.56 -1.62
CA THR A 24 10.93 0.46 -1.60
C THR A 24 10.51 0.94 -2.98
N LEU A 25 11.10 0.42 -4.07
CA LEU A 25 10.94 0.99 -5.41
C LEU A 25 9.47 1.16 -5.84
N PRO A 26 8.56 0.16 -5.66
CA PRO A 26 7.16 0.31 -6.04
C PRO A 26 6.45 1.46 -5.30
N VAL A 27 6.60 1.52 -3.97
CA VAL A 27 5.99 2.56 -3.13
C VAL A 27 6.59 3.93 -3.38
N LEU A 28 7.91 4.01 -3.55
CA LEU A 28 8.62 5.26 -3.75
C LEU A 28 8.10 5.99 -5.00
N GLY A 29 7.89 5.28 -6.11
CA GLY A 29 7.35 5.85 -7.33
C GLY A 29 5.97 6.50 -7.12
N THR A 30 5.07 5.81 -6.40
CA THR A 30 3.74 6.35 -6.12
C THR A 30 3.77 7.53 -5.16
N VAL A 31 4.56 7.46 -4.08
CA VAL A 31 4.74 8.60 -3.15
C VAL A 31 5.29 9.83 -3.88
N MET A 32 6.23 9.60 -4.80
CA MET A 32 6.80 10.62 -5.66
C MET A 32 5.73 11.28 -6.56
N THR A 33 4.81 10.51 -7.13
CA THR A 33 3.69 11.03 -7.93
C THR A 33 2.71 11.84 -7.08
N VAL A 34 2.36 11.34 -5.89
CA VAL A 34 1.44 12.01 -4.97
C VAL A 34 2.02 13.35 -4.49
N ALA A 35 3.31 13.37 -4.13
CA ALA A 35 4.02 14.58 -3.72
C ALA A 35 4.12 15.65 -4.82
N ARG A 36 3.93 15.27 -6.09
CA ARG A 36 4.07 16.12 -7.27
C ARG A 36 2.73 16.38 -7.96
N GLY A 37 1.66 16.58 -7.18
CA GLY A 37 0.34 16.99 -7.68
C GLY A 37 -0.66 15.87 -7.91
N ASN A 38 -0.24 14.61 -7.79
CA ASN A 38 -1.12 13.43 -7.75
C ASN A 38 -2.14 13.31 -8.92
N PRO A 39 -1.72 13.36 -10.19
CA PRO A 39 -2.63 13.23 -11.33
C PRO A 39 -3.33 11.86 -11.39
N ALA A 40 -2.72 10.83 -10.79
CA ALA A 40 -3.27 9.46 -10.75
C ALA A 40 -4.26 9.25 -9.58
N ALA A 41 -4.59 10.28 -8.80
CA ALA A 41 -5.53 10.21 -7.68
C ALA A 41 -5.26 9.08 -6.68
N HIS A 42 -3.99 8.85 -6.34
CA HIS A 42 -3.58 7.87 -5.34
C HIS A 42 -3.52 8.48 -3.94
N GLU A 43 -3.60 7.63 -2.93
CA GLU A 43 -3.35 7.99 -1.53
C GLU A 43 -2.11 7.26 -1.01
N VAL A 44 -1.44 7.91 -0.05
CA VAL A 44 -0.31 7.32 0.69
C VAL A 44 -0.76 7.11 2.12
N LEU A 45 -0.82 5.85 2.52
CA LEU A 45 -1.24 5.41 3.84
C LEU A 45 -0.04 4.89 4.62
N VAL A 46 0.03 5.24 5.90
CA VAL A 46 0.99 4.68 6.85
C VAL A 46 0.27 4.14 8.09
N ASP A 47 0.80 3.11 8.72
CA ASP A 47 0.28 2.59 10.00
C ASP A 47 0.49 3.60 11.13
N SER A 48 1.64 4.27 11.14
CA SER A 48 2.03 5.29 12.11
C SER A 48 2.95 6.35 11.50
N TRP A 49 3.06 7.52 12.15
CA TRP A 49 3.92 8.61 11.67
C TRP A 49 4.56 9.35 12.85
N PRO A 50 5.86 9.73 12.79
CA PRO A 50 6.80 9.58 11.67
C PRO A 50 7.49 8.21 11.55
N HIS A 51 7.37 7.36 12.56
CA HIS A 51 8.03 6.05 12.61
C HIS A 51 7.09 4.94 12.12
N PHE A 52 6.90 4.84 10.80
CA PHE A 52 6.02 3.85 10.20
C PHE A 52 6.62 2.43 10.19
N GLY A 53 5.77 1.43 10.42
CA GLY A 53 6.02 0.02 10.16
C GLY A 53 5.57 -0.41 8.77
N VAL A 54 4.52 0.21 8.21
CA VAL A 54 3.95 -0.11 6.89
C VAL A 54 3.61 1.17 6.12
N VAL A 55 3.93 1.17 4.83
CA VAL A 55 3.46 2.14 3.84
C VAL A 55 2.67 1.39 2.79
N LEU A 56 1.48 1.87 2.50
CA LEU A 56 0.62 1.34 1.46
C LEU A 56 0.16 2.50 0.59
N THR A 57 0.22 2.34 -0.72
CA THR A 57 -0.41 3.27 -1.65
C THR A 57 -1.50 2.56 -2.42
N ARG A 58 -2.58 3.27 -2.71
CA ARG A 58 -3.70 2.77 -3.50
C ARG A 58 -4.35 3.90 -4.27
N LEU A 59 -5.17 3.58 -5.27
CA LEU A 59 -6.12 4.53 -5.83
C LEU A 59 -7.09 5.00 -4.74
N ARG A 60 -7.53 6.26 -4.80
CA ARG A 60 -8.59 6.77 -3.91
C ARG A 60 -9.85 5.89 -4.02
N PRO A 61 -10.49 5.52 -2.90
CA PRO A 61 -11.71 4.73 -2.91
C PRO A 61 -12.80 5.28 -3.84
N GLU A 62 -12.91 6.61 -3.93
CA GLU A 62 -13.91 7.33 -4.74
C GLU A 62 -13.68 7.21 -6.25
N GLU A 63 -12.45 6.89 -6.67
CA GLU A 63 -12.08 6.77 -8.08
C GLU A 63 -12.27 5.35 -8.62
N HIS A 64 -12.56 4.36 -7.76
CA HIS A 64 -12.86 3.00 -8.21
C HIS A 64 -14.27 2.90 -8.80
N LYS A 65 -14.34 2.78 -10.12
CA LYS A 65 -15.61 2.65 -10.86
C LYS A 65 -16.11 1.21 -10.97
N ASP A 66 -15.21 0.26 -11.17
CA ASP A 66 -15.53 -1.15 -11.36
C ASP A 66 -14.90 -2.00 -10.23
N PRO A 67 -15.70 -2.72 -9.43
CA PRO A 67 -15.20 -3.65 -8.41
C PRO A 67 -14.35 -4.81 -8.94
N GLN A 68 -14.44 -5.15 -10.24
CA GLN A 68 -13.70 -6.26 -10.86
C GLN A 68 -12.41 -5.81 -11.56
N ASP A 69 -12.20 -4.49 -11.72
CA ASP A 69 -11.00 -3.95 -12.36
C ASP A 69 -9.80 -3.96 -11.41
N PHE A 70 -9.15 -5.12 -11.34
CA PHE A 70 -7.92 -5.29 -10.56
C PHE A 70 -6.74 -4.48 -11.12
N TYR A 71 -6.78 -4.09 -12.40
CA TYR A 71 -5.68 -3.40 -13.06
C TYR A 71 -5.60 -1.95 -12.60
N SER A 72 -6.74 -1.24 -12.52
CA SER A 72 -6.75 0.11 -11.93
C SER A 72 -6.68 0.09 -10.40
N ASN A 73 -7.14 -0.98 -9.76
CA ASN A 73 -7.02 -1.18 -8.31
C ASN A 73 -5.65 -1.75 -7.93
N GLN A 74 -4.60 -0.97 -8.18
CA GLN A 74 -3.24 -1.34 -7.83
C GLN A 74 -2.87 -0.83 -6.43
N LEU A 75 -2.44 -1.75 -5.57
CA LEU A 75 -1.85 -1.45 -4.28
C LEU A 75 -0.34 -1.64 -4.38
N THR A 76 0.43 -0.69 -3.85
CA THR A 76 1.87 -0.90 -3.61
C THR A 76 2.17 -0.85 -2.13
N VAL A 77 2.99 -1.76 -1.64
CA VAL A 77 3.27 -1.90 -0.21
C VAL A 77 4.75 -1.97 0.07
N TYR A 78 5.15 -1.36 1.18
CA TYR A 78 6.43 -1.55 1.79
C TYR A 78 6.26 -1.63 3.31
N TYR A 79 6.70 -2.73 3.91
CA TYR A 79 6.70 -2.91 5.36
C TYR A 79 8.11 -3.19 5.88
N ARG A 80 8.33 -2.74 7.13
CA ARG A 80 9.49 -3.00 7.98
C ARG A 80 9.12 -3.87 9.17
N ASP A 81 7.83 -3.86 9.53
CA ASP A 81 7.25 -4.63 10.62
C ASP A 81 6.28 -5.66 10.04
N GLU A 82 6.63 -6.95 10.12
CA GLU A 82 5.80 -8.04 9.61
C GLU A 82 4.51 -8.22 10.43
N GLY A 83 4.55 -7.93 11.73
CA GLY A 83 3.38 -7.99 12.59
C GLY A 83 2.34 -6.95 12.19
N ALA A 84 2.78 -5.70 12.01
CA ALA A 84 1.92 -4.62 11.52
C ALA A 84 1.38 -4.91 10.11
N TRP A 85 2.18 -5.54 9.25
CA TRP A 85 1.72 -5.98 7.93
C TRP A 85 0.63 -7.05 7.99
N ARG A 86 0.82 -8.10 8.80
CA ARG A 86 -0.18 -9.17 9.00
C ARG A 86 -1.47 -8.62 9.63
N GLU A 87 -1.36 -7.70 10.58
CA GLU A 87 -2.52 -7.03 11.17
C GLU A 87 -3.29 -6.22 10.13
N LEU A 88 -2.58 -5.47 9.27
CA LEU A 88 -3.17 -4.70 8.18
C LEU A 88 -3.98 -5.59 7.22
N LEU A 89 -3.40 -6.71 6.79
CA LEU A 89 -4.06 -7.72 5.95
C LEU A 89 -5.27 -8.37 6.65
N GLY A 90 -5.21 -8.50 7.97
CA GLY A 90 -6.23 -9.13 8.81
C GLY A 90 -7.48 -8.28 8.99
N GLY A 91 -7.34 -6.97 9.25
CA GLY A 91 -8.42 -6.20 9.89
C GLY A 91 -8.60 -4.73 9.49
N THR A 92 -7.96 -4.24 8.43
CA THR A 92 -8.07 -2.79 8.08
C THR A 92 -8.89 -2.53 6.82
N GLN A 93 -9.59 -1.39 6.79
CA GLN A 93 -10.20 -0.82 5.57
C GLN A 93 -9.16 -0.38 4.51
N ALA A 94 -7.86 -0.59 4.77
CA ALA A 94 -6.80 -0.19 3.85
C ALA A 94 -6.74 -1.11 2.62
N VAL A 95 -7.05 -2.40 2.81
CA VAL A 95 -7.17 -3.40 1.73
C VAL A 95 -8.64 -3.79 1.65
N ASP A 96 -9.30 -3.38 0.56
CA ASP A 96 -10.69 -3.75 0.30
C ASP A 96 -10.75 -5.13 -0.35
N TRP A 97 -10.86 -6.16 0.48
CA TRP A 97 -10.98 -7.56 0.05
C TRP A 97 -12.30 -7.88 -0.66
N THR A 98 -13.25 -6.94 -0.75
CA THR A 98 -14.51 -7.14 -1.50
C THR A 98 -14.37 -6.83 -2.99
N ARG A 99 -13.21 -6.28 -3.41
CA ARG A 99 -12.90 -5.90 -4.79
C ARG A 99 -11.69 -6.66 -5.30
N ALA A 100 -11.61 -6.82 -6.62
CA ALA A 100 -10.42 -7.33 -7.27
C ALA A 100 -9.31 -6.27 -7.21
N PHE A 101 -8.07 -6.68 -6.92
CA PHE A 101 -6.92 -5.78 -6.84
C PHE A 101 -5.62 -6.50 -7.20
N GLN A 102 -4.62 -5.74 -7.63
CA GLN A 102 -3.25 -6.20 -7.74
C GLN A 102 -2.41 -5.61 -6.60
N MET A 103 -1.54 -6.42 -5.98
CA MET A 103 -0.62 -5.96 -4.95
C MET A 103 0.84 -6.09 -5.41
N GLN A 104 1.63 -5.04 -5.24
CA GLN A 104 3.05 -5.01 -5.60
C GLN A 104 3.90 -4.63 -4.38
N GLY A 105 4.92 -5.43 -4.12
CA GLY A 105 5.91 -5.21 -3.07
C GLY A 105 7.11 -6.11 -3.34
N MET A 106 8.23 -5.82 -2.68
CA MET A 106 9.52 -6.49 -2.93
C MET A 106 9.96 -7.35 -1.74
N GLN A 107 9.18 -7.40 -0.66
CA GLN A 107 9.52 -8.13 0.54
C GLN A 107 9.38 -9.64 0.33
N GLU A 108 10.38 -10.37 0.82
CA GLU A 108 10.28 -11.81 0.99
C GLU A 108 9.12 -12.14 1.93
N GLY A 109 8.38 -13.21 1.64
CA GLY A 109 7.23 -13.63 2.43
C GLY A 109 5.93 -12.84 2.17
N MET A 110 5.95 -11.80 1.33
CA MET A 110 4.76 -11.01 1.02
C MET A 110 3.66 -11.89 0.41
N TYR A 111 4.01 -12.74 -0.56
CA TYR A 111 3.06 -13.62 -1.23
C TYR A 111 2.39 -14.57 -0.23
N GLU A 112 3.16 -15.20 0.64
CA GLU A 112 2.65 -16.13 1.66
C GLU A 112 1.75 -15.43 2.67
N ALA A 113 2.11 -14.22 3.11
CA ALA A 113 1.29 -13.43 4.01
C ALA A 113 -0.06 -13.04 3.37
N VAL A 114 -0.04 -12.57 2.13
CA VAL A 114 -1.28 -12.23 1.39
C VAL A 114 -2.11 -13.48 1.14
N ARG A 115 -1.48 -14.60 0.77
CA ARG A 115 -2.15 -15.90 0.59
C ARG A 115 -2.85 -16.39 1.85
N GLN A 116 -2.16 -16.37 2.98
CA GLN A 116 -2.76 -16.71 4.27
C GLN A 116 -3.95 -15.81 4.62
N ALA A 117 -3.83 -14.51 4.35
CA ALA A 117 -4.91 -13.55 4.60
C ALA A 117 -6.13 -13.75 3.67
N ALA A 118 -5.89 -14.13 2.41
CA ALA A 118 -6.92 -14.46 1.44
C ALA A 118 -7.61 -15.80 1.79
N ASP A 119 -6.83 -16.84 2.11
CA ASP A 119 -7.33 -18.16 2.53
C ASP A 119 -8.23 -18.02 3.77
N ALA A 120 -7.82 -17.21 4.77
CA ALA A 120 -8.61 -16.92 5.96
C ALA A 120 -9.94 -16.19 5.66
N LYS A 121 -10.06 -15.57 4.49
CA LYS A 121 -11.27 -14.91 3.98
C LYS A 121 -12.05 -15.75 2.96
N GLY A 122 -11.60 -16.98 2.68
CA GLY A 122 -12.21 -17.84 1.67
C GLY A 122 -12.01 -17.35 0.23
N LEU A 123 -11.00 -16.51 -0.01
CA LEU A 123 -10.66 -15.95 -1.32
C LEU A 123 -9.53 -16.75 -1.97
N ARG A 124 -9.48 -16.77 -3.30
CA ARG A 124 -8.39 -17.38 -4.07
C ARG A 124 -7.55 -16.28 -4.72
N LEU A 125 -6.23 -16.43 -4.65
CA LEU A 125 -5.32 -15.65 -5.49
C LEU A 125 -5.19 -16.29 -6.87
N GLU A 126 -5.01 -15.44 -7.88
CA GLU A 126 -4.76 -15.80 -9.27
C GLU A 126 -3.33 -15.40 -9.68
#